data_AF-A0A7U8BFC5-F1
#
_entry.id   AF-A0A7U8BFC5-F1
#
_cell.length_a   1.000
_cell.length_b   1.000
_cell.length_c   1.000
_cell.angle_alpha   90.00
_cell.angle_beta   90.00
_cell.angle_gamma   90.00
#
_symmetry.space_group_name_H-M   'P 1'
#
loop_
_entity.id
_entity.type
_entity.pdbx_description
1 polymer ?
#
loop_
_entity_poly.entity_id
_entity_poly.type
_entity_poly.pdbx_seq_one_letter_code
_entity_poly.pdbx_strand_id
1 'polypeptide(L)'
;MEELILQIQKNLDENNKLTCKKALELLKQYSKEDFQTAIKELGVKISDCELGQFGKLNKNIAKSEILEKLEAKLDSKRRISCKDALECAKNFNMADMRATLKTYKIDVKYCELGCFEEKKGKKFHVKSKIWVENPEGELLFGKGKTDILELVGECGSISQAAKQLGINYKKAWLYIQDLEKNMKEELLIAKKGRGSEAGSKLTPRAYELIQNFKILQQDVEEYTNKRFKELFFKKNQEKDKT
;
A
#
# COMPACT_ATOMS: atom_id res chain seq x y z
N MET A 1 9.90 23.32 29.03
CA MET A 1 8.90 22.43 28.40
C MET A 1 7.49 23.00 28.48
N GLU A 2 7.01 23.39 29.66
CA GLU A 2 5.62 23.90 29.86
C GLU A 2 5.27 25.12 29.01
N GLU A 3 6.14 26.14 28.96
CA GLU A 3 5.89 27.34 28.14
C GLU A 3 5.77 27.00 26.64
N LEU A 4 6.61 26.09 26.14
CA LEU A 4 6.54 25.64 24.75
C LEU A 4 5.21 24.95 24.44
N ILE A 5 4.72 24.09 25.34
CA ILE A 5 3.42 23.43 25.21
C ILE A 5 2.30 24.47 25.12
N LEU A 6 2.33 25.48 25.99
CA LEU A 6 1.34 26.56 25.98
C LEU A 6 1.36 27.34 24.66
N GLN A 7 2.55 27.64 24.13
CA GLN A 7 2.70 28.34 22.85
C GLN A 7 2.22 27.49 21.66
N ILE A 8 2.47 26.18 21.69
CA ILE A 8 1.93 25.25 20.68
C ILE A 8 0.40 25.29 20.72
N GLN A 9 -0.20 25.10 21.90
CA GLN A 9 -1.65 25.05 22.07
C GLN A 9 -2.36 26.33 21.60
N LYS A 10 -1.80 27.51 21.91
CA LYS A 10 -2.32 28.81 21.44
C LYS A 10 -2.35 28.96 19.91
N ASN A 11 -1.54 28.18 19.20
CA ASN A 11 -1.35 28.30 17.76
C ASN A 11 -2.08 27.23 16.93
N LEU A 12 -2.73 26.27 17.60
CA LEU A 12 -3.50 25.21 16.97
C LEU A 12 -4.76 25.74 16.29
N ASP A 13 -5.19 25.04 15.25
CA ASP A 13 -6.52 25.19 14.67
C ASP A 13 -7.57 24.32 15.38
N GLU A 14 -8.82 24.46 14.97
CA GLU A 14 -9.98 23.68 15.46
C GLU A 14 -9.83 22.15 15.31
N ASN A 15 -8.91 21.69 14.45
CA ASN A 15 -8.66 20.29 14.17
C ASN A 15 -7.39 19.75 14.85
N ASN A 16 -6.87 20.46 15.86
CA ASN A 16 -5.63 20.13 16.57
C ASN A 16 -4.42 20.05 15.62
N LYS A 17 -4.35 20.95 14.63
CA LYS A 17 -3.22 21.07 13.71
C LYS A 17 -2.45 22.36 13.92
N LEU A 18 -1.14 22.26 13.73
CA LEU A 18 -0.23 23.40 13.72
C LEU A 18 0.37 23.56 12.32
N THR A 19 0.28 24.74 11.72
CA THR A 19 0.89 24.96 10.40
C THR A 19 2.41 24.91 10.48
N CYS A 20 3.06 24.38 9.44
CA CYS A 20 4.52 24.30 9.36
C CYS A 20 5.17 25.67 9.56
N LYS A 21 4.57 26.75 9.05
CA LYS A 21 5.03 28.12 9.26
C LYS A 21 5.12 28.48 10.75
N LYS A 22 4.02 28.35 11.49
CA LYS A 22 3.97 28.67 12.93
C LYS A 22 4.93 27.78 13.73
N ALA A 23 5.00 26.50 13.37
CA ALA A 23 5.94 25.56 13.98
C ALA A 23 7.41 25.98 13.77
N LEU A 24 7.78 26.42 12.55
CA LEU A 24 9.12 26.94 12.25
C LEU A 24 9.41 28.26 12.99
N GLU A 25 8.40 29.09 13.25
CA GLU A 25 8.56 30.30 14.07
C GLU A 25 8.88 29.96 15.52
N LEU A 26 8.21 28.94 16.09
CA LEU A 26 8.51 28.44 17.43
C LEU A 26 9.93 27.85 17.52
N LEU A 27 10.38 27.11 16.49
CA LEU A 27 11.76 26.58 16.44
C LEU A 27 12.86 27.66 16.46
N LYS A 28 12.54 28.95 16.29
CA LYS A 28 13.53 30.03 16.48
C LYS A 28 13.84 30.28 17.96
N GLN A 29 12.91 29.94 18.85
CA GLN A 29 12.97 30.25 20.28
C GLN A 29 13.21 29.01 21.14
N TYR A 30 12.95 27.82 20.59
CA TYR A 30 13.02 26.55 21.31
C TYR A 30 13.89 25.55 20.54
N SER A 31 14.47 24.58 21.26
CA SER A 31 15.26 23.53 20.63
C SER A 31 14.38 22.62 19.75
N LYS A 32 15.01 22.02 18.74
CA LYS A 32 14.34 21.09 17.82
C LYS A 32 13.85 19.85 18.56
N GLU A 33 14.68 19.35 19.45
CA GLU A 33 14.43 18.14 20.25
C GLU A 33 13.23 18.35 21.19
N ASP A 34 13.19 19.49 21.88
CA ASP A 34 12.08 19.84 22.79
C ASP A 34 10.76 20.00 22.02
N PHE A 35 10.82 20.69 20.87
CA PHE A 35 9.64 20.88 20.02
C PHE A 35 9.08 19.57 19.48
N GLN A 36 9.95 18.70 18.95
CA GLN A 36 9.53 17.41 18.43
C GLN A 36 8.94 16.51 19.52
N THR A 37 9.48 16.58 20.73
CA THR A 37 8.96 15.86 21.89
C THR A 37 7.58 16.38 22.26
N ALA A 38 7.42 17.70 22.41
CA ALA A 38 6.14 18.33 22.75
C ALA A 38 5.04 18.05 21.71
N ILE A 39 5.34 18.11 20.41
CA ILE A 39 4.36 17.79 19.35
C ILE A 39 3.88 16.33 19.44
N LYS A 40 4.80 15.40 19.72
CA LYS A 40 4.45 13.98 19.89
C LYS A 40 3.58 13.75 21.11
N GLU A 41 3.94 14.34 22.25
CA GLU A 41 3.18 14.23 23.50
C GLU A 41 1.77 14.80 23.39
N LEU A 42 1.62 15.94 22.71
CA LEU A 42 0.32 16.58 22.49
C LEU A 42 -0.50 15.93 21.36
N GLY A 43 0.06 14.97 20.62
CA GLY A 43 -0.61 14.35 19.47
C GLY A 43 -0.96 15.32 18.35
N VAL A 44 -0.24 16.45 18.26
CA VAL A 44 -0.51 17.54 17.29
C VAL A 44 -0.05 17.11 15.91
N LYS A 45 -0.85 17.42 14.88
CA LYS A 45 -0.46 17.18 13.48
C LYS A 45 0.05 18.46 12.84
N ILE A 46 1.20 18.37 12.16
CA ILE A 46 1.69 19.49 11.35
C ILE A 46 0.94 19.53 10.01
N SER A 47 0.39 20.70 9.66
CA SER A 47 -0.25 20.98 8.38
C SER A 47 0.63 21.87 7.48
N ASP A 48 0.34 21.86 6.17
CA ASP A 48 0.86 22.82 5.20
C ASP A 48 2.39 23.03 5.25
N CYS A 49 3.13 22.01 4.84
CA CYS A 49 4.59 22.06 4.77
C CYS A 49 5.08 23.24 3.93
N GLU A 50 5.92 24.10 4.50
CA GLU A 50 6.46 25.29 3.81
C GLU A 50 7.27 24.96 2.55
N LEU A 51 7.86 23.77 2.49
CA LEU A 51 8.58 23.26 1.32
C LEU A 51 7.69 22.43 0.37
N GLY A 52 6.39 22.36 0.63
CA GLY A 52 5.40 21.79 -0.28
C GLY A 52 5.38 20.25 -0.35
N GLN A 53 5.94 19.56 0.65
CA GLN A 53 5.94 18.09 0.69
C GLN A 53 4.54 17.49 0.93
N PHE A 54 3.69 18.22 1.65
CA PHE A 54 2.28 17.93 1.92
C PHE A 54 1.52 19.24 2.17
N GLY A 55 0.19 19.18 2.19
CA GLY A 55 -0.69 20.36 2.38
C GLY A 55 -1.15 21.00 1.07
N LYS A 56 -2.05 21.99 1.18
CA LYS A 56 -2.72 22.64 0.04
C LYS A 56 -2.25 24.09 -0.11
N LEU A 57 -0.94 24.28 -0.29
CA LEU A 57 -0.35 25.60 -0.48
C LEU A 57 -0.30 26.00 -1.96
N ASN A 58 -0.58 27.29 -2.21
CA ASN A 58 -0.43 27.93 -3.52
C ASN A 58 1.03 27.92 -3.99
N LYS A 59 1.21 27.86 -5.31
CA LYS A 59 2.50 27.73 -5.99
C LYS A 59 2.58 28.77 -7.09
N ASN A 60 3.77 29.34 -7.25
CA ASN A 60 4.09 30.25 -8.34
C ASN A 60 4.73 29.48 -9.51
N ILE A 61 5.32 30.22 -10.44
CA ILE A 61 6.19 29.69 -11.49
C ILE A 61 7.55 29.33 -10.88
N ALA A 62 8.14 28.22 -11.31
CA ALA A 62 9.47 27.81 -10.87
C ALA A 62 10.54 28.77 -11.41
N LYS A 63 11.58 29.05 -10.62
CA LYS A 63 12.68 29.94 -11.00
C LYS A 63 13.97 29.13 -11.16
N SER A 64 14.68 29.33 -12.27
CA SER A 64 15.97 28.68 -12.55
C SER A 64 17.04 29.03 -11.53
N GLU A 65 17.09 30.29 -11.08
CA GLU A 65 18.01 30.77 -10.04
C GLU A 65 17.91 29.99 -8.72
N ILE A 66 16.70 29.54 -8.36
CA ILE A 66 16.48 28.71 -7.16
C ILE A 66 17.03 27.31 -7.40
N LEU A 67 16.81 26.74 -8.60
CA LEU A 67 17.31 25.42 -8.96
C LEU A 67 18.84 25.37 -8.86
N GLU A 68 19.55 26.35 -9.43
CA GLU A 68 21.02 26.41 -9.41
C GLU A 68 21.57 26.36 -7.98
N LYS A 69 20.95 27.08 -7.03
CA LYS A 69 21.37 27.03 -5.62
C LYS A 69 21.04 25.71 -4.93
N LEU A 70 19.98 25.02 -5.36
CA LEU A 70 19.62 23.72 -4.81
C LEU A 70 20.55 22.63 -5.30
N GLU A 71 20.98 22.67 -6.56
CA GLU A 71 21.81 21.62 -7.19
C GLU A 71 23.09 21.33 -6.42
N ALA A 72 23.75 22.37 -5.88
CA ALA A 72 24.94 22.22 -5.04
C ALA A 72 24.71 21.42 -3.74
N LYS A 73 23.45 21.28 -3.30
CA LYS A 73 23.07 20.60 -2.04
C LYS A 73 22.24 19.33 -2.28
N LEU A 74 22.00 18.93 -3.53
CA LEU A 74 21.24 17.72 -3.83
C LEU A 74 22.11 16.47 -3.66
N ASP A 75 21.51 15.39 -3.14
CA ASP A 75 22.14 14.06 -3.20
C ASP A 75 21.99 13.41 -4.59
N SER A 76 22.63 12.25 -4.79
CA SER A 76 22.59 11.49 -6.05
C SER A 76 21.20 11.08 -6.52
N LYS A 77 20.17 11.18 -5.65
CA LYS A 77 18.76 10.90 -5.97
C LYS A 77 17.94 12.18 -6.15
N ARG A 78 18.60 13.34 -6.32
CA ARG A 78 17.99 14.67 -6.40
C ARG A 78 17.13 15.02 -5.19
N ARG A 79 17.62 14.70 -3.98
CA ARG A 79 16.94 15.01 -2.72
C ARG A 79 17.75 15.99 -1.88
N ILE A 80 17.07 16.86 -1.16
CA ILE A 80 17.67 17.88 -0.28
C ILE A 80 17.17 17.74 1.16
N SER A 81 17.99 18.03 2.18
CA SER A 81 17.50 18.06 3.56
C SER A 81 16.53 19.23 3.80
N CYS A 82 15.59 19.10 4.73
CA CYS A 82 14.66 20.17 5.08
C CYS A 82 15.42 21.40 5.57
N LYS A 83 16.44 21.20 6.41
CA LYS A 83 17.35 22.25 6.87
C LYS A 83 17.99 23.01 5.71
N ASP A 84 18.60 22.30 4.76
CA ASP A 84 19.27 22.91 3.61
C ASP A 84 18.30 23.66 2.71
N ALA A 85 17.13 23.08 2.45
CA ALA A 85 16.08 23.71 1.66
C ALA A 85 15.54 24.98 2.32
N LEU A 86 15.33 24.97 3.65
CA LEU A 86 14.92 26.16 4.42
C LEU A 86 16.01 27.24 4.41
N GLU A 87 17.28 26.85 4.50
CA GLU A 87 18.40 27.78 4.42
C GLU A 87 18.48 28.45 3.03
N CYS A 88 18.38 27.66 1.96
CA CYS A 88 18.31 28.19 0.60
C CYS A 88 17.13 29.15 0.43
N ALA A 89 15.98 28.82 1.02
CA ALA A 89 14.75 29.60 0.92
C ALA A 89 14.81 30.97 1.62
N LYS A 90 15.76 31.23 2.52
CA LYS A 90 15.90 32.56 3.18
C LYS A 90 16.06 33.71 2.18
N ASN A 91 16.61 33.43 1.00
CA ASN A 91 16.88 34.41 -0.04
C ASN A 91 15.78 34.50 -1.10
N PHE A 92 14.67 33.77 -0.94
CA PHE A 92 13.63 33.65 -1.96
C PHE A 92 12.23 33.64 -1.34
N ASN A 93 11.22 33.80 -2.21
CA ASN A 93 9.84 33.59 -1.82
C ASN A 93 9.55 32.09 -1.65
N MET A 94 8.91 31.69 -0.55
CA MET A 94 8.52 30.29 -0.30
C MET A 94 7.59 29.72 -1.38
N ALA A 95 6.72 30.53 -2.00
CA ALA A 95 5.87 30.09 -3.10
C ALA A 95 6.69 29.69 -4.35
N ASP A 96 7.77 30.43 -4.64
CA ASP A 96 8.70 30.13 -5.74
C ASP A 96 9.56 28.91 -5.40
N MET A 97 9.98 28.78 -4.14
CA MET A 97 10.71 27.61 -3.64
C MET A 97 9.88 26.33 -3.78
N ARG A 98 8.62 26.34 -3.31
CA ARG A 98 7.68 25.22 -3.44
C ARG A 98 7.41 24.85 -4.91
N ALA A 99 7.25 25.86 -5.76
CA ALA A 99 7.08 25.66 -7.19
C ALA A 99 8.30 24.97 -7.80
N THR A 100 9.49 25.46 -7.49
CA THR A 100 10.77 24.93 -8.00
C THR A 100 10.98 23.48 -7.55
N LEU A 101 10.85 23.19 -6.24
CA LEU A 101 10.98 21.82 -5.71
C LEU A 101 10.02 20.84 -6.41
N LYS A 102 8.75 21.26 -6.61
CA LYS A 102 7.75 20.40 -7.27
C LYS A 102 8.03 20.22 -8.77
N THR A 103 8.28 21.32 -9.50
CA THR A 103 8.47 21.32 -10.95
C THR A 103 9.67 20.45 -11.34
N TYR A 104 10.78 20.58 -10.61
CA TYR A 104 12.00 19.81 -10.87
C TYR A 104 12.06 18.46 -10.12
N LYS A 105 10.95 18.03 -9.52
CA LYS A 105 10.80 16.76 -8.80
C LYS A 105 11.91 16.52 -7.75
N ILE A 106 12.22 17.55 -6.98
CA ILE A 106 13.20 17.50 -5.89
C ILE A 106 12.45 17.11 -4.61
N ASP A 107 12.80 15.96 -4.04
CA ASP A 107 12.23 15.52 -2.76
C ASP A 107 12.99 16.13 -1.59
N VAL A 108 12.26 16.50 -0.54
CA VAL A 108 12.85 16.94 0.73
C VAL A 108 12.92 15.75 1.69
N LYS A 109 14.06 15.56 2.35
CA LYS A 109 14.30 14.57 3.41
C LYS A 109 14.56 15.26 4.75
N TYR A 110 14.43 14.52 5.84
CA TYR A 110 14.69 14.90 7.23
C TYR A 110 13.95 16.18 7.62
N CYS A 111 12.63 16.08 7.78
CA CYS A 111 11.80 17.22 8.20
C CYS A 111 12.30 17.78 9.53
N GLU A 112 12.58 19.09 9.59
CA GLU A 112 12.98 19.76 10.84
C GLU A 112 11.94 19.65 11.95
N LEU A 113 10.65 19.55 11.60
CA LEU A 113 9.55 19.37 12.55
C LEU A 113 9.29 17.90 12.93
N GLY A 114 10.08 16.96 12.41
CA GLY A 114 9.96 15.53 12.72
C GLY A 114 8.79 14.81 12.02
N CYS A 115 8.13 15.43 11.04
CA CYS A 115 6.96 14.83 10.38
C CYS A 115 7.29 13.63 9.49
N PHE A 116 8.50 13.58 8.93
CA PHE A 116 8.99 12.51 8.07
C PHE A 116 10.52 12.56 8.00
N GLU A 117 11.16 11.40 7.80
CA GLU A 117 12.59 11.31 7.53
C GLU A 117 12.88 11.21 6.03
N GLU A 118 12.17 10.36 5.30
CA GLU A 118 12.24 10.32 3.84
C GLU A 118 10.84 10.01 3.29
N LYS A 119 10.50 10.58 2.13
CA LYS A 119 9.34 10.10 1.37
C LYS A 119 9.59 8.65 0.95
N LYS A 120 9.01 7.69 1.68
CA LYS A 120 8.92 6.31 1.22
C LYS A 120 8.13 6.37 -0.09
N GLY A 121 8.79 6.01 -1.21
CA GLY A 121 8.17 6.02 -2.54
C GLY A 121 6.84 5.26 -2.56
N LYS A 122 6.04 5.44 -3.62
CA LYS A 122 4.72 4.80 -3.74
C LYS A 122 4.82 3.30 -3.40
N LYS A 123 4.13 2.89 -2.33
CA LYS A 123 4.04 1.50 -1.89
C LYS A 123 3.09 0.74 -2.81
N PHE A 124 3.58 0.34 -3.98
CA PHE A 124 2.84 -0.60 -4.81
C PHE A 124 3.09 -2.02 -4.31
N HIS A 125 2.07 -2.87 -4.41
CA HIS A 125 2.13 -4.29 -4.06
C HIS A 125 1.75 -5.09 -5.31
N VAL A 126 2.35 -6.26 -5.47
CA VAL A 126 2.02 -7.18 -6.56
C VAL A 126 0.83 -8.05 -6.16
N LYS A 127 0.00 -8.38 -7.14
CA LYS A 127 -1.05 -9.39 -7.01
C LYS A 127 -0.88 -10.38 -8.15
N SER A 128 -0.86 -11.68 -7.84
CA SER A 128 -0.84 -12.76 -8.81
C SER A 128 -2.19 -13.48 -8.83
N LYS A 129 -2.60 -13.95 -10.01
CA LYS A 129 -3.73 -14.85 -10.19
C LYS A 129 -3.26 -16.02 -11.03
N ILE A 130 -3.57 -17.22 -10.59
CA ILE A 130 -3.25 -18.46 -11.30
C ILE A 130 -4.52 -19.22 -11.62
N TRP A 131 -4.43 -20.03 -12.67
CA TRP A 131 -5.44 -21.00 -13.04
C TRP A 131 -4.77 -22.19 -13.74
N VAL A 132 -5.45 -23.33 -13.72
CA VAL A 132 -5.00 -24.59 -14.32
C VAL A 132 -5.98 -24.98 -15.41
N GLU A 133 -5.49 -25.40 -16.56
CA GLU A 133 -6.28 -25.85 -17.71
C GLU A 133 -5.88 -27.27 -18.09
N ASN A 134 -6.80 -27.99 -18.75
CA ASN A 134 -6.47 -29.23 -19.44
C ASN A 134 -5.81 -28.94 -20.80
N PRO A 135 -5.25 -29.95 -21.51
CA PRO A 135 -4.66 -29.76 -22.84
C PRO A 135 -5.60 -29.14 -23.88
N GLU A 136 -6.91 -29.27 -23.69
CA GLU A 136 -7.95 -28.70 -24.53
C GLU A 136 -8.24 -27.21 -24.21
N GLY A 137 -7.58 -26.63 -23.20
CA GLY A 137 -7.73 -25.23 -22.78
C GLY A 137 -8.94 -24.97 -21.88
N GLU A 138 -9.56 -26.02 -21.33
CA GLU A 138 -10.69 -25.89 -20.43
C GLU A 138 -10.23 -25.72 -18.97
N LEU A 139 -10.83 -24.75 -18.26
CA LEU A 139 -10.49 -24.43 -16.88
C LEU A 139 -10.76 -25.59 -15.92
N LEU A 140 -9.72 -26.00 -15.17
CA LEU A 140 -9.74 -26.98 -14.09
C LEU A 140 -9.74 -26.33 -12.71
N PHE A 141 -8.84 -25.38 -12.46
CA PHE A 141 -8.77 -24.68 -11.16
C PHE A 141 -8.54 -23.19 -11.34
N GLY A 142 -9.11 -22.40 -10.43
CA GLY A 142 -8.97 -20.95 -10.38
C GLY A 142 -9.91 -20.36 -9.32
N LYS A 143 -9.59 -19.15 -8.82
CA LYS A 143 -10.29 -18.43 -7.72
C LYS A 143 -11.83 -18.28 -7.86
N GLY A 144 -12.46 -18.70 -8.94
CA GLY A 144 -13.92 -18.73 -9.05
C GLY A 144 -14.49 -20.12 -8.81
N LYS A 145 -14.09 -21.07 -9.65
CA LYS A 145 -14.62 -22.43 -9.63
C LYS A 145 -14.06 -23.26 -8.45
N THR A 146 -12.89 -22.90 -7.92
CA THR A 146 -12.36 -23.58 -6.73
C THR A 146 -13.12 -23.18 -5.46
N ASP A 147 -13.49 -21.91 -5.32
CA ASP A 147 -14.22 -21.40 -4.15
C ASP A 147 -15.56 -22.13 -3.91
N ILE A 148 -16.24 -22.56 -4.99
CA ILE A 148 -17.49 -23.33 -4.82
C ILE A 148 -17.21 -24.72 -4.22
N LEU A 149 -16.15 -25.40 -4.65
CA LEU A 149 -15.80 -26.70 -4.08
C LEU A 149 -15.41 -26.54 -2.62
N GLU A 150 -14.58 -25.54 -2.28
CA GLU A 150 -14.19 -25.26 -0.90
C GLU A 150 -15.40 -25.04 0.01
N LEU A 151 -16.30 -24.14 -0.39
CA LEU A 151 -17.50 -23.84 0.37
C LEU A 151 -18.42 -25.06 0.50
N VAL A 152 -18.57 -25.87 -0.55
CA VAL A 152 -19.31 -27.14 -0.47
C VAL A 152 -18.65 -28.09 0.54
N GLY A 153 -17.32 -28.18 0.54
CA GLY A 153 -16.56 -28.99 1.50
C GLY A 153 -16.73 -28.54 2.95
N GLU A 154 -16.93 -27.25 3.19
CA GLU A 154 -17.16 -26.66 4.51
C GLU A 154 -18.61 -26.81 5.00
N CYS A 155 -19.59 -26.53 4.13
CA CYS A 155 -20.99 -26.46 4.53
C CYS A 155 -21.82 -27.72 4.20
N GLY A 156 -21.27 -28.65 3.41
CA GLY A 156 -21.94 -29.89 2.98
C GLY A 156 -23.14 -29.68 2.05
N SER A 157 -23.27 -28.50 1.44
CA SER A 157 -24.44 -28.13 0.63
C SER A 157 -24.12 -27.15 -0.48
N ILE A 158 -24.44 -27.52 -1.72
CA ILE A 158 -24.31 -26.64 -2.90
C ILE A 158 -25.18 -25.39 -2.75
N SER A 159 -26.35 -25.48 -2.14
CA SER A 159 -27.25 -24.34 -1.96
C SER A 159 -26.68 -23.30 -0.98
N GLN A 160 -26.06 -23.76 0.10
CA GLN A 160 -25.40 -22.87 1.06
C GLN A 160 -24.14 -22.26 0.45
N ALA A 161 -23.33 -23.05 -0.25
CA ALA A 161 -22.14 -22.56 -0.95
C ALA A 161 -22.48 -21.51 -2.01
N ALA A 162 -23.52 -21.74 -2.82
CA ALA A 162 -24.01 -20.78 -3.81
C ALA A 162 -24.44 -19.45 -3.15
N LYS A 163 -25.14 -19.52 -2.02
CA LYS A 163 -25.57 -18.33 -1.25
C LYS A 163 -24.36 -17.55 -0.72
N GLN A 164 -23.33 -18.22 -0.22
CA GLN A 164 -22.11 -17.57 0.27
C GLN A 164 -21.32 -16.90 -0.87
N LEU A 165 -21.30 -17.49 -2.06
CA LEU A 165 -20.69 -16.91 -3.26
C LEU A 165 -21.53 -15.81 -3.92
N GLY A 166 -22.77 -15.58 -3.47
CA GLY A 166 -23.68 -14.64 -4.12
C GLY A 166 -24.11 -15.06 -5.54
N ILE A 167 -24.09 -16.36 -5.85
CA ILE A 167 -24.56 -16.92 -7.12
C ILE A 167 -25.82 -17.76 -6.92
N ASN A 168 -26.61 -17.93 -7.98
CA ASN A 168 -27.76 -18.82 -7.92
C ASN A 168 -27.32 -20.30 -7.92
N TYR A 169 -28.18 -21.16 -7.37
CA TYR A 169 -27.92 -22.60 -7.26
C TYR A 169 -27.56 -23.25 -8.61
N LYS A 170 -28.29 -22.90 -9.68
CA LYS A 170 -28.06 -23.46 -11.02
C LYS A 170 -26.65 -23.16 -11.52
N LYS A 171 -26.14 -21.95 -11.27
CA LYS A 171 -24.79 -21.54 -11.65
C LYS A 171 -23.72 -22.27 -10.84
N ALA A 172 -23.92 -22.43 -9.54
CA ALA A 172 -23.04 -23.24 -8.69
C ALA A 172 -22.97 -24.71 -9.13
N TRP A 173 -24.14 -25.29 -9.43
CA TRP A 173 -24.24 -26.66 -9.95
C TRP A 173 -23.50 -26.83 -11.29
N LEU A 174 -23.71 -25.90 -12.24
CA LEU A 174 -23.03 -25.92 -13.53
C LEU A 174 -21.50 -25.79 -13.37
N TYR A 175 -21.02 -24.99 -12.43
CA TYR A 175 -19.58 -24.88 -12.17
C TYR A 175 -18.98 -26.23 -11.77
N ILE A 176 -19.64 -26.97 -10.87
CA ILE A 176 -19.17 -28.28 -10.40
C ILE A 176 -19.23 -29.29 -11.56
N GLN A 177 -20.32 -29.31 -12.33
CA GLN A 177 -20.44 -30.20 -13.49
C GLN A 177 -19.38 -29.93 -14.56
N ASP A 178 -19.09 -28.66 -14.85
CA ASP A 178 -18.02 -28.30 -15.77
C ASP A 178 -16.67 -28.80 -15.27
N LEU A 179 -16.39 -28.67 -13.97
CA LEU A 179 -15.14 -29.15 -13.38
C LEU A 179 -14.99 -30.67 -13.49
N GLU A 180 -16.03 -31.42 -13.11
CA GLU A 180 -16.03 -32.89 -13.20
C GLU A 180 -15.85 -33.36 -14.65
N LYS A 181 -16.53 -32.69 -15.60
CA LYS A 181 -16.40 -32.97 -17.03
C LYS A 181 -14.97 -32.71 -17.53
N ASN A 182 -14.40 -31.54 -17.21
CA ASN A 182 -13.08 -31.14 -17.70
C ASN A 182 -11.96 -31.99 -17.09
N MET A 183 -12.13 -32.46 -15.85
CA MET A 183 -11.18 -33.35 -15.15
C MET A 183 -11.40 -34.83 -15.48
N LYS A 184 -12.58 -35.22 -15.97
CA LYS A 184 -13.01 -36.62 -16.12
C LYS A 184 -12.96 -37.38 -14.78
N GLU A 185 -13.26 -36.70 -13.68
CA GLU A 185 -13.26 -37.23 -12.32
C GLU A 185 -14.54 -36.79 -11.59
N GLU A 186 -15.08 -37.65 -10.72
CA GLU A 186 -16.20 -37.29 -9.83
C GLU A 186 -15.65 -36.55 -8.60
N LEU A 187 -16.13 -35.32 -8.39
CA LEU A 187 -15.69 -34.43 -7.32
C LEU A 187 -16.75 -34.32 -6.21
N LEU A 188 -18.00 -34.68 -6.51
CA LEU A 188 -19.13 -34.52 -5.60
C LEU A 188 -20.04 -35.74 -5.53
N ILE A 189 -20.25 -36.25 -4.31
CA ILE A 189 -21.22 -37.29 -4.00
C ILE A 189 -22.49 -36.61 -3.46
N ALA A 190 -23.59 -36.72 -4.20
CA ALA A 190 -24.90 -36.22 -3.78
C ALA A 190 -25.81 -37.35 -3.29
N LYS A 191 -26.24 -37.31 -2.02
CA LYS A 191 -27.21 -38.28 -1.48
C LYS A 191 -28.60 -37.63 -1.37
N LYS A 192 -29.57 -38.14 -2.14
CA LYS A 192 -30.97 -37.68 -2.11
C LYS A 192 -31.69 -38.26 -0.89
N GLY A 193 -32.38 -37.42 -0.10
CA GLY A 193 -33.21 -37.85 1.03
C GLY A 193 -33.48 -36.74 2.06
N ARG A 194 -34.22 -37.06 3.12
CA ARG A 194 -34.34 -36.24 4.34
C ARG A 194 -33.73 -37.05 5.49
N GLY A 195 -32.56 -36.64 5.97
CA GLY A 195 -31.82 -37.33 7.04
C GLY A 195 -30.45 -36.68 7.25
N SER A 196 -29.74 -37.04 8.32
CA SER A 196 -28.40 -36.51 8.64
C SER A 196 -27.33 -36.83 7.58
N GLU A 197 -27.59 -37.82 6.71
CA GLU A 197 -26.73 -38.18 5.58
C GLU A 197 -27.15 -37.55 4.25
N ALA A 198 -28.24 -36.78 4.20
CA ALA A 198 -28.66 -36.07 3.01
C ALA A 198 -27.79 -34.82 2.80
N GLY A 199 -27.37 -34.57 1.56
CA GLY A 199 -26.52 -33.42 1.24
C GLY A 199 -25.55 -33.69 0.10
N SER A 200 -24.61 -32.75 -0.06
CA SER A 200 -23.56 -32.80 -1.07
C SER A 200 -22.21 -32.89 -0.36
N LYS A 201 -21.50 -34.00 -0.55
CA LYS A 201 -20.17 -34.22 0.03
C LYS A 201 -19.13 -34.25 -1.07
N LEU A 202 -17.98 -33.63 -0.85
CA LEU A 202 -16.85 -33.77 -1.74
C LEU A 202 -16.26 -35.19 -1.67
N THR A 203 -15.71 -35.66 -2.78
CA THR A 203 -14.89 -36.88 -2.79
C THR A 203 -13.54 -36.62 -2.11
N PRO A 204 -12.85 -37.66 -1.59
CA PRO A 204 -11.48 -37.51 -1.08
C PRO A 204 -10.54 -36.86 -2.11
N ARG A 205 -10.75 -37.18 -3.38
CA ARG A 205 -10.02 -36.61 -4.51
C ARG A 205 -10.25 -35.11 -4.68
N ALA A 206 -11.48 -34.64 -4.54
CA ALA A 206 -11.78 -33.21 -4.57
C ALA A 206 -11.06 -32.44 -3.44
N TYR A 207 -11.00 -33.01 -2.22
CA TYR A 207 -10.25 -32.41 -1.13
C TYR A 207 -8.75 -32.33 -1.43
N GLU A 208 -8.15 -33.41 -1.94
CA GLU A 208 -6.73 -33.43 -2.34
C GLU A 208 -6.43 -32.33 -3.37
N LEU A 209 -7.25 -32.22 -4.40
CA LEU A 209 -7.07 -31.25 -5.47
C LEU A 209 -7.20 -29.79 -4.99
N ILE A 210 -8.16 -29.50 -4.10
CA ILE A 210 -8.29 -28.20 -3.44
C ILE A 210 -7.01 -27.85 -2.68
N GLN A 211 -6.48 -28.79 -1.88
CA GLN A 211 -5.26 -28.56 -1.10
C GLN A 211 -4.06 -28.32 -2.01
N ASN A 212 -3.89 -29.12 -3.05
CA ASN A 212 -2.80 -28.95 -4.03
C ASN A 212 -2.88 -27.57 -4.71
N PHE A 213 -4.08 -27.11 -5.06
CA PHE A 213 -4.26 -25.79 -5.66
C PHE A 213 -3.94 -24.65 -4.68
N LYS A 214 -4.31 -24.79 -3.40
CA LYS A 214 -3.95 -23.81 -2.35
C LYS A 214 -2.45 -23.68 -2.17
N ILE A 215 -1.74 -24.82 -2.11
CA ILE A 215 -0.28 -24.85 -2.03
C ILE A 215 0.34 -24.14 -3.24
N LEU A 216 -0.09 -24.48 -4.45
CA LEU A 216 0.39 -23.84 -5.67
C LEU A 216 0.13 -22.32 -5.68
N GLN A 217 -1.04 -21.89 -5.21
CA GLN A 217 -1.37 -20.47 -5.13
C GLN A 217 -0.44 -19.73 -4.17
N GLN A 218 -0.17 -20.32 -3.00
CA GLN A 218 0.74 -19.77 -2.02
C GLN A 218 2.16 -19.69 -2.57
N ASP A 219 2.68 -20.76 -3.17
CA ASP A 219 4.03 -20.80 -3.75
C ASP A 219 4.23 -19.71 -4.81
N VAL A 220 3.23 -19.54 -5.70
CA VAL A 220 3.28 -18.50 -6.73
C VAL A 220 3.20 -17.10 -6.12
N GLU A 221 2.36 -16.88 -5.12
CA GLU A 221 2.29 -15.60 -4.42
C GLU A 221 3.62 -15.26 -3.73
N GLU A 222 4.23 -16.21 -3.02
CA GLU A 222 5.52 -16.03 -2.36
C GLU A 222 6.65 -15.73 -3.35
N TYR A 223 6.74 -16.52 -4.43
CA TYR A 223 7.72 -16.29 -5.49
C TYR A 223 7.51 -14.92 -6.15
N THR A 224 6.27 -14.57 -6.48
CA THR A 224 5.93 -13.30 -7.11
C THR A 224 6.27 -12.13 -6.19
N ASN A 225 5.95 -12.22 -4.90
CA ASN A 225 6.29 -11.20 -3.90
C ASN A 225 7.80 -11.02 -3.75
N LYS A 226 8.56 -12.12 -3.73
CA LYS A 226 10.03 -12.08 -3.70
C LYS A 226 10.57 -11.41 -4.98
N ARG A 227 10.13 -11.86 -6.14
CA ARG A 227 10.62 -11.36 -7.43
C ARG A 227 10.25 -9.90 -7.66
N PHE A 228 9.05 -9.49 -7.24
CA PHE A 228 8.63 -8.10 -7.23
C PHE A 228 9.55 -7.24 -6.38
N LYS A 229 9.94 -7.70 -5.17
CA LYS A 229 10.90 -6.96 -4.34
C LYS A 229 12.27 -6.83 -5.01
N GLU A 230 12.76 -7.89 -5.64
CA GLU A 230 14.02 -7.87 -6.36
C GLU A 230 14.01 -6.89 -7.54
N LEU A 231 12.96 -6.91 -8.35
CA LEU A 231 12.89 -6.09 -9.56
C LEU A 231 12.53 -4.62 -9.29
N PHE A 232 11.72 -4.35 -8.27
CA PHE A 232 11.16 -3.01 -8.04
C PHE A 232 11.72 -2.30 -6.80
N PHE A 233 12.42 -2.99 -5.89
CA PHE A 233 12.97 -2.39 -4.66
C PHE A 233 14.47 -2.62 -4.42
N LYS A 234 15.16 -3.53 -5.13
CA LYS A 234 16.64 -3.55 -5.09
C LYS A 234 17.19 -2.44 -6.00
N LYS A 235 17.77 -1.41 -5.38
CA LYS A 235 18.66 -0.46 -6.08
C LYS A 235 19.92 -1.19 -6.54
N ASN A 236 20.32 -0.95 -7.79
CA ASN A 236 21.65 -1.23 -8.35
C ASN A 236 22.74 -1.12 -7.27
N GLN A 237 23.32 -2.24 -6.85
CA GLN A 237 24.55 -2.27 -6.03
C GLN A 237 25.82 -2.36 -6.87
N GLU A 238 25.77 -2.08 -8.18
CA GLU A 238 26.91 -2.26 -9.10
C GLU A 238 27.30 -1.00 -9.87
N LYS A 239 27.35 0.17 -9.22
CA LYS A 239 28.00 1.37 -9.80
C LYS A 239 28.92 2.14 -8.84
N ASP A 240 29.58 1.41 -7.91
CA ASP A 240 30.70 1.95 -7.10
C ASP A 240 31.90 0.97 -7.08
N LYS A 241 32.10 0.22 -8.17
CA LYS A 241 33.33 -0.55 -8.40
C LYS A 241 33.73 -0.53 -9.87
N THR A 242 34.11 0.63 -10.39
CA THR A 242 35.13 0.73 -11.45
C THR A 242 35.77 2.10 -11.38
#